data_AF-A0A521XHZ6-F1
#
_entry.id   AF-A0A521XHZ6-F1
#
_cell.length_a   1.000
_cell.length_b   1.000
_cell.length_c   1.000
_cell.angle_alpha   90.00
_cell.angle_beta   90.00
_cell.angle_gamma   90.00
#
_symmetry.space_group_name_H-M   'P 1'
#
loop_
_entity.id
_entity.type
_entity.pdbx_description
1 polymer ?
#
loop_
_entity_poly.entity_id
_entity_poly.type
_entity_poly.pdbx_seq_one_letter_code
_entity_poly.pdbx_strand_id
1 'polypeptide(L)'
;MTNSEAEPSAAGAADVHPFAPFTDFRSGDPLAQYNADVLIEGVWQRPGLSRRDRRLITLAILATRGAIAEAGVHIDAALYQGEMTVEQLQEMAVQVAFYAGWPMGNRLQREITDRAAARDL
;
A
#
# COMPACT_ATOMS: atom_id res chain seq x y z
N MET A 1 45.81 -24.00 11.72
CA MET A 1 45.19 -23.32 10.55
C MET A 1 43.72 -23.65 10.60
N THR A 2 42.93 -22.83 11.30
CA THR A 2 41.48 -22.99 11.40
C THR A 2 40.85 -22.08 10.36
N ASN A 3 40.29 -22.67 9.29
CA ASN A 3 39.52 -21.94 8.30
C ASN A 3 38.28 -21.36 8.97
N SER A 4 38.23 -20.02 9.07
CA SER A 4 37.04 -19.26 9.39
C SER A 4 36.25 -19.11 8.08
N GLU A 5 35.30 -20.00 7.84
CA GLU A 5 34.28 -19.80 6.81
C GLU A 5 33.42 -18.61 7.24
N ALA A 6 33.46 -17.53 6.45
CA ALA A 6 32.58 -16.39 6.61
C ALA A 6 31.15 -16.83 6.28
N GLU A 7 30.22 -16.58 7.20
CA GLU A 7 28.80 -16.86 6.96
C GLU A 7 28.29 -16.05 5.75
N PRO A 8 27.42 -16.65 4.92
CA PRO A 8 26.82 -15.94 3.80
C PRO A 8 25.92 -14.82 4.33
N SER A 9 26.26 -13.58 3.97
CA SER A 9 25.39 -12.42 4.18
C SER A 9 24.00 -12.72 3.65
N ALA A 10 23.00 -12.70 4.53
CA ALA A 10 21.59 -12.90 4.23
C ALA A 10 21.05 -11.76 3.34
N ALA A 11 21.38 -11.80 2.06
CA ALA A 11 20.63 -11.13 1.02
C ALA A 11 19.48 -12.07 0.62
N GLY A 12 18.44 -12.12 1.45
CA GLY A 12 17.30 -13.03 1.29
C GLY A 12 16.00 -12.28 1.55
N ALA A 13 15.18 -12.17 0.50
CA ALA A 13 13.90 -11.46 0.43
C ALA A 13 14.01 -9.95 0.68
N ALA A 14 13.87 -9.16 -0.39
CA ALA A 14 13.70 -7.73 -0.27
C ALA A 14 12.57 -7.44 0.73
N ASP A 15 12.91 -6.83 1.86
CA ASP A 15 11.97 -6.23 2.79
C ASP A 15 11.10 -5.25 2.00
N VAL A 16 9.89 -5.68 1.64
CA VAL A 16 8.93 -4.84 0.94
C VAL A 16 8.45 -3.82 1.96
N HIS A 17 9.13 -2.66 1.99
CA HIS A 17 8.76 -1.54 2.84
C HIS A 17 7.26 -1.24 2.65
N PRO A 18 6.49 -0.85 3.69
CA PRO A 18 5.02 -0.66 3.63
C PRO A 18 4.53 0.46 2.69
N PHE A 19 5.42 0.99 1.84
CA PHE A 19 5.23 1.98 0.78
C PHE A 19 6.03 1.66 -0.49
N ALA A 20 6.57 0.45 -0.65
CA ALA A 20 7.49 0.08 -1.73
C ALA A 20 7.03 0.50 -3.15
N PRO A 21 5.73 0.51 -3.49
CA PRO A 21 5.33 0.91 -4.83
C PRO A 21 5.25 2.43 -5.06
N PHE A 22 5.39 3.25 -4.01
CA PHE A 22 5.72 4.68 -4.16
C PHE A 22 7.23 4.91 -4.20
N THR A 23 8.06 3.87 -4.08
CA THR A 23 9.52 4.01 -3.98
C THR A 23 10.27 3.60 -5.23
N ASP A 24 9.60 3.44 -6.38
CA ASP A 24 10.27 3.35 -7.69
C ASP A 24 10.77 4.72 -8.14
N PHE A 25 11.57 5.33 -7.28
CA PHE A 25 12.27 6.57 -7.58
C PHE A 25 13.62 6.24 -8.18
N ARG A 26 13.99 7.01 -9.20
CA ARG A 26 15.35 6.94 -9.72
C ARG A 26 16.32 7.54 -8.70
N SER A 27 17.56 7.08 -8.73
CA SER A 27 18.62 7.67 -7.91
C SER A 27 18.71 9.18 -8.17
N GLY A 28 18.66 9.99 -7.10
CA GLY A 28 18.67 11.45 -7.17
C GLY A 28 17.32 12.11 -7.46
N ASP A 29 16.20 11.37 -7.50
CA ASP A 29 14.87 11.95 -7.68
C ASP A 29 14.47 12.79 -6.46
N PRO A 30 14.20 14.10 -6.62
CA PRO A 30 13.76 14.95 -5.52
C PRO A 30 12.46 14.47 -4.85
N LEU A 31 11.59 13.76 -5.58
CA LEU A 31 10.36 13.19 -5.03
C LEU A 31 10.64 12.05 -4.03
N ALA A 32 11.77 11.35 -4.17
CA ALA A 32 12.17 10.33 -3.21
C ALA A 32 12.37 10.91 -1.81
N GLN A 33 13.02 12.08 -1.75
CA GLN A 33 13.28 12.76 -0.49
C GLN A 33 11.97 13.29 0.13
N TYR A 34 11.09 13.90 -0.67
CA TYR A 34 9.77 14.33 -0.16
C TYR A 34 8.91 13.16 0.32
N ASN A 35 8.95 12.03 -0.38
CA ASN A 35 8.25 10.84 0.05
C ASN A 35 8.78 10.34 1.41
N ALA A 36 10.09 10.18 1.57
CA ALA A 36 10.67 9.74 2.83
C ALA A 36 10.43 10.74 3.97
N ASP A 37 10.88 11.97 3.80
CA ASP A 37 10.98 12.94 4.90
C ASP A 37 9.63 13.57 5.24
N VAL A 38 8.83 13.93 4.22
CA VAL A 38 7.58 14.69 4.42
C VAL A 38 6.37 13.76 4.53
N LEU A 39 6.25 12.78 3.64
CA LEU A 39 5.09 11.90 3.62
C LEU A 39 5.20 10.82 4.70
N ILE A 40 6.24 9.98 4.66
CA ILE A 40 6.36 8.80 5.53
C ILE A 40 6.69 9.20 6.97
N GLU A 41 7.78 9.95 7.19
CA GLU A 41 8.21 10.37 8.53
C GLU A 41 7.37 11.54 9.08
N GLY A 42 6.74 12.32 8.20
CA GLY A 42 5.87 13.42 8.58
C GLY A 42 4.39 13.02 8.66
N VAL A 43 3.68 13.14 7.54
CA VAL A 43 2.20 13.06 7.48
C VAL A 43 1.66 11.75 8.05
N TRP A 44 2.30 10.61 7.76
CA TRP A 44 1.86 9.30 8.22
C TRP A 44 2.16 9.01 9.70
N GLN A 45 3.08 9.75 10.34
CA GLN A 45 3.35 9.64 11.78
C GLN A 45 2.56 10.65 12.63
N ARG A 46 1.82 11.58 12.03
CA ARG A 46 1.05 12.57 12.79
C ARG A 46 0.05 11.89 13.74
N PRO A 47 -0.09 12.37 14.98
CA PRO A 47 -1.07 11.83 15.91
C PRO A 47 -2.50 12.16 15.47
N GLY A 48 -3.48 11.46 16.03
CA GLY A 48 -4.92 11.71 15.85
C GLY A 48 -5.63 10.79 14.86
N LEU A 49 -4.91 10.14 13.94
CA LEU A 49 -5.43 9.06 13.09
C LEU A 49 -4.46 7.89 13.10
N SER A 50 -5.00 6.67 13.22
CA SER A 50 -4.20 5.46 13.09
C SER A 50 -3.72 5.27 11.64
N ARG A 51 -2.69 4.44 11.43
CA ARG A 51 -2.27 4.08 10.06
C ARG A 51 -3.40 3.47 9.25
N ARG A 52 -4.22 2.62 9.88
CA ARG A 52 -5.43 2.03 9.27
C ARG A 52 -6.41 3.11 8.78
N ASP A 53 -6.70 4.11 9.60
CA ASP A 53 -7.64 5.18 9.22
C ASP A 53 -7.09 6.02 8.07
N ARG A 54 -5.79 6.34 8.11
CA ARG A 54 -5.10 7.04 7.02
C ARG A 54 -5.13 6.22 5.72
N ARG A 55 -4.93 4.91 5.81
CA ARG A 55 -5.01 3.99 4.69
C ARG A 55 -6.41 4.00 4.07
N LEU A 56 -7.45 3.88 4.89
CA LEU A 56 -8.84 3.90 4.46
C LEU A 56 -9.18 5.21 3.71
N ILE A 57 -8.79 6.36 4.29
CA ILE A 57 -9.00 7.67 3.66
C ILE A 57 -8.26 7.78 2.32
N THR A 58 -6.99 7.36 2.28
CA THR A 58 -6.17 7.42 1.08
C THR A 58 -6.75 6.54 -0.04
N LEU A 59 -7.16 5.31 0.29
CA LEU A 59 -7.80 4.40 -0.65
C LEU A 59 -9.11 4.97 -1.21
N ALA A 60 -9.95 5.58 -0.38
CA ALA A 60 -11.17 6.24 -0.84
C ALA A 60 -10.86 7.39 -1.81
N ILE A 61 -9.86 8.24 -1.51
CA ILE A 61 -9.43 9.34 -2.39
C ILE A 61 -8.92 8.81 -3.73
N LEU A 62 -8.09 7.76 -3.73
CA LEU A 62 -7.55 7.19 -4.96
C LEU A 62 -8.64 6.53 -5.81
N ALA A 63 -9.54 5.77 -5.18
CA ALA A 63 -10.66 5.13 -5.86
C ALA A 63 -11.61 6.15 -6.51
N THR A 64 -11.97 7.22 -5.80
CA THR A 64 -12.85 8.28 -6.33
C THR A 64 -12.21 9.08 -7.47
N ARG A 65 -10.88 9.18 -7.49
CA ARG A 65 -10.11 9.81 -8.59
C ARG A 65 -9.87 8.88 -9.78
N GLY A 66 -10.20 7.59 -9.67
CA GLY A 66 -9.89 6.59 -10.68
C GLY A 66 -8.41 6.17 -10.74
N ALA A 67 -7.61 6.50 -9.73
CA ALA A 67 -6.20 6.15 -9.59
C ALA A 67 -6.07 4.71 -9.04
N ILE A 68 -6.53 3.74 -9.83
CA ILE A 68 -6.69 2.34 -9.38
C ILE A 68 -5.34 1.63 -9.22
N ALA A 69 -4.36 1.92 -10.07
CA ALA A 69 -3.03 1.34 -9.94
C ALA A 69 -2.38 1.74 -8.60
N GLU A 70 -2.50 3.01 -8.23
CA GLU A 70 -2.05 3.55 -6.95
C GLU A 70 -2.90 3.04 -5.78
N ALA A 71 -4.21 2.86 -5.97
CA ALA A 71 -5.05 2.23 -4.94
C ALA A 71 -4.57 0.80 -4.66
N GLY A 72 -4.18 0.07 -5.70
CA GLY A 72 -3.62 -1.27 -5.61
C GLY A 72 -2.39 -1.38 -4.71
N VAL A 73 -1.49 -0.39 -4.80
CA VAL A 73 -0.33 -0.25 -3.90
C VAL A 73 -0.75 -0.19 -2.42
N HIS A 74 -1.78 0.59 -2.13
CA HIS A 74 -2.27 0.72 -0.76
C HIS A 74 -3.06 -0.50 -0.30
N ILE A 75 -3.78 -1.19 -1.20
CA ILE A 75 -4.44 -2.47 -0.91
C ILE A 75 -3.41 -3.49 -0.46
N ASP A 76 -2.31 -3.62 -1.22
CA ASP A 76 -1.22 -4.53 -0.90
C ASP A 76 -0.62 -4.27 0.47
N ALA A 77 -0.29 -3.01 0.75
CA ALA A 77 0.27 -2.61 2.03
C ALA A 77 -0.71 -2.82 3.18
N ALA A 78 -2.01 -2.54 2.96
CA ALA A 78 -3.04 -2.72 3.98
C ALA A 78 -3.19 -4.20 4.39
N LEU A 79 -3.18 -5.11 3.41
CA LEU A 79 -3.27 -6.55 3.62
C LEU A 79 -1.98 -7.08 4.26
N TYR A 80 -0.82 -6.72 3.72
CA TYR A 80 0.48 -7.17 4.22
C TYR A 80 0.71 -6.79 5.69
N GLN A 81 0.33 -5.58 6.07
CA GLN A 81 0.48 -5.09 7.45
C GLN A 81 -0.67 -5.49 8.38
N GLY A 82 -1.70 -6.19 7.88
CA GLY A 82 -2.88 -6.54 8.66
C GLY A 82 -3.71 -5.33 9.11
N GLU A 83 -3.57 -4.18 8.43
CA GLU A 83 -4.34 -2.98 8.73
C GLU A 83 -5.83 -3.19 8.39
N MET A 84 -6.12 -3.97 7.34
CA MET A 84 -7.46 -4.28 6.85
C MET A 84 -7.53 -5.72 6.32
N THR A 85 -8.73 -6.33 6.39
CA THR A 85 -9.02 -7.62 5.72
C THR A 85 -9.55 -7.40 4.30
N VAL A 86 -9.58 -8.46 3.48
CA VAL A 86 -10.17 -8.41 2.14
C VAL A 86 -11.63 -7.97 2.21
N GLU A 87 -12.42 -8.52 3.14
CA GLU A 87 -13.84 -8.18 3.31
C GLU A 87 -14.02 -6.70 3.64
N GLN A 88 -13.16 -6.14 4.50
CA GLN A 88 -13.21 -4.71 4.85
C GLN A 88 -12.92 -3.80 3.64
N LEU A 89 -12.02 -4.23 2.75
CA LEU A 89 -11.73 -3.51 1.51
C LEU A 89 -12.90 -3.62 0.51
N GLN A 90 -13.55 -4.77 0.44
CA GLN A 90 -14.74 -4.97 -0.41
C GLN A 90 -15.91 -4.09 0.05
N GLU A 91 -16.16 -3.99 1.36
CA GLU A 91 -17.16 -3.06 1.92
C GLU A 91 -16.85 -1.59 1.60
N MET A 92 -15.56 -1.21 1.59
CA MET A 92 -15.16 0.11 1.12
C MET A 92 -15.51 0.31 -0.37
N ALA A 93 -15.35 -0.69 -1.22
CA ALA A 93 -15.72 -0.61 -2.63
C ALA A 93 -17.23 -0.40 -2.82
N VAL A 94 -18.06 -1.05 -2.00
CA VAL A 94 -19.50 -0.83 -1.94
C VAL A 94 -19.80 0.63 -1.55
N GLN A 95 -19.20 1.14 -0.48
CA GLN A 95 -19.36 2.54 -0.06
C GLN A 95 -18.97 3.52 -1.20
N VAL A 96 -17.85 3.28 -1.87
CA VAL A 96 -17.40 4.11 -3.01
C VAL A 96 -18.41 4.05 -4.17
N ALA A 97 -19.03 2.89 -4.44
CA ALA A 97 -20.02 2.77 -5.51
C ALA A 97 -21.24 3.70 -5.30
N PHE A 98 -21.70 3.85 -4.06
CA PHE A 98 -22.87 4.66 -3.75
C PHE A 98 -22.58 6.16 -3.64
N TYR A 99 -21.37 6.54 -3.22
CA TYR A 99 -21.02 7.95 -3.02
C TYR A 99 -20.19 8.58 -4.15
N ALA A 100 -19.47 7.78 -4.92
CA ALA A 100 -18.64 8.23 -6.05
C ALA A 100 -19.06 7.63 -7.40
N GLY A 101 -20.18 6.88 -7.40
CA GLY A 101 -20.75 6.25 -8.58
C GLY A 101 -20.28 4.82 -8.80
N TRP A 102 -21.21 4.00 -9.31
CA TRP A 102 -21.02 2.57 -9.55
C TRP A 102 -19.73 2.22 -10.32
N PRO A 103 -19.31 2.97 -11.37
CA PRO A 103 -18.08 2.67 -12.08
C PRO A 103 -16.83 2.72 -11.21
N MET A 104 -16.73 3.65 -10.25
CA MET A 104 -15.55 3.77 -9.38
C MET A 104 -15.50 2.64 -8.36
N GLY A 105 -16.63 2.34 -7.72
CA GLY A 105 -16.71 1.22 -6.78
C GLY A 105 -16.43 -0.12 -7.45
N ASN A 106 -16.99 -0.38 -8.64
CA ASN A 106 -16.73 -1.62 -9.38
C ASN A 106 -15.26 -1.77 -9.84
N ARG A 107 -14.60 -0.67 -10.23
CA ARG A 107 -13.16 -0.72 -10.55
C ARG A 107 -12.32 -1.07 -9.33
N LEU A 108 -12.61 -0.43 -8.19
CA LEU A 108 -11.94 -0.74 -6.93
C LEU A 108 -12.19 -2.19 -6.49
N GLN A 109 -13.43 -2.67 -6.58
CA GLN A 109 -13.81 -4.04 -6.26
C GLN A 109 -12.99 -5.05 -7.07
N ARG A 110 -12.84 -4.84 -8.38
CA ARG A 110 -12.03 -5.72 -9.25
C ARG A 110 -10.57 -5.74 -8.81
N GLU A 111 -9.99 -4.58 -8.58
CA GLU A 111 -8.59 -4.47 -8.12
C GLU A 111 -8.36 -5.22 -6.81
N ILE A 112 -9.30 -5.14 -5.86
CA ILE A 112 -9.24 -5.87 -4.58
C ILE A 112 -9.30 -7.38 -4.83
N THR A 113 -10.25 -7.86 -5.62
CA THR A 113 -10.43 -9.28 -5.92
C THR A 113 -9.20 -9.86 -6.64
N ASP A 114 -8.69 -9.15 -7.65
CA ASP A 114 -7.53 -9.59 -8.43
C ASP A 114 -6.28 -9.72 -7.55
N ARG A 115 -6.09 -8.78 -6.60
CA ARG A 115 -4.97 -8.78 -5.66
C ARG A 115 -5.10 -9.78 -4.52
N ALA A 116 -6.32 -10.10 -4.09
CA ALA A 116 -6.56 -11.17 -3.12
C ALA A 116 -6.24 -12.53 -3.76
N ALA A 117 -6.75 -12.76 -4.98
CA ALA A 117 -6.49 -13.98 -5.74
C ALA A 117 -4.99 -14.19 -6.02
N ALA A 118 -4.24 -13.13 -6.34
CA ALA A 118 -2.80 -13.21 -6.57
C ALA A 118 -1.98 -13.58 -5.31
N ARG A 119 -2.60 -13.59 -4.12
CA ARG A 119 -1.95 -13.86 -2.83
C ARG A 119 -2.41 -15.16 -2.16
N ASP A 120 -3.28 -15.94 -2.81
CA ASP A 120 -3.97 -17.09 -2.21
C ASP A 120 -4.70 -16.75 -0.88
N LEU A 121 -5.20 -15.51 -0.77
CA LEU A 121 -5.97 -15.01 0.39
C LEU A 121 -7.48 -15.03 0.13
#